data_AF-A0A7C3XZW1-F1
#
_entry.id   AF-A0A7C3XZW1-F1
#
_cell.length_a   1.000
_cell.length_b   1.000
_cell.length_c   1.000
_cell.angle_alpha   90.00
_cell.angle_beta   90.00
_cell.angle_gamma   90.00
#
_symmetry.space_group_name_H-M   'P 1'
#
loop_
_entity.id
_entity.type
_entity.pdbx_description
1 polymer ?
#
loop_
_entity_poly.entity_id
_entity_poly.type
_entity_poly.pdbx_seq_one_letter_code
_entity_poly.pdbx_strand_id
1 'polypeptide(L)' 'MFVKAQSKQRFGELRTPFINVNHIVTAEIAHDNKSVSVKLSNNEDYLVAGDQAPKLLAYLEANLLK' A
#
# COMPACT_ATOMS: atom_id res chain seq x y z
N MET A 1 -8.67 -7.43 4.62
CA MET A 1 -8.98 -6.70 3.36
C MET A 1 -7.82 -6.91 2.39
N PHE A 2 -8.06 -6.98 1.08
CA PHE A 2 -7.00 -7.01 0.07
C PHE A 2 -7.06 -5.75 -0.78
N VAL A 3 -5.92 -5.14 -1.09
CA VAL A 3 -5.84 -3.98 -1.98
C VAL A 3 -4.87 -4.27 -3.12
N LYS A 4 -5.23 -3.81 -4.32
CA LYS A 4 -4.35 -3.90 -5.48
C LYS A 4 -3.22 -2.89 -5.30
N ALA A 5 -1.98 -3.34 -5.38
CA ALA A 5 -0.81 -2.51 -5.28
C ALA A 5 0.13 -2.77 -6.46
N GLN A 6 1.05 -1.85 -6.72
CA GLN A 6 2.14 -2.01 -7.65
C GLN A 6 3.42 -2.24 -6.85
N SER A 7 4.14 -3.33 -7.14
CA SER A 7 5.43 -3.57 -6.51
C SER A 7 6.45 -2.54 -6.97
N LYS A 8 7.24 -1.98 -6.05
CA LYS A 8 8.40 -1.14 -6.38
C LYS A 8 9.66 -1.96 -6.66
N GLN A 9 9.60 -3.29 -6.61
CA GLN A 9 10.80 -4.12 -6.67
C GLN A 9 11.57 -3.94 -7.99
N ARG A 10 12.88 -3.73 -7.82
CA ARG A 10 13.91 -3.43 -8.83
C ARG A 10 13.86 -4.42 -10.01
N PHE A 11 14.15 -3.91 -11.21
CA PHE A 11 14.31 -4.62 -12.50
C PHE A 11 13.04 -4.84 -13.35
N GLY A 12 12.34 -3.75 -13.69
CA GLY A 12 11.55 -3.67 -14.93
C GLY A 12 10.24 -4.46 -15.00
N GLU A 13 9.96 -5.37 -14.07
CA GLU A 13 8.67 -6.06 -13.98
C GLU A 13 7.72 -5.34 -13.02
N LEU A 14 6.81 -4.56 -13.59
CA LEU A 14 5.74 -3.90 -12.85
C LEU A 14 4.66 -4.95 -12.49
N ARG A 15 4.86 -5.66 -11.37
CA ARG A 15 3.88 -6.63 -10.87
C ARG A 15 2.77 -5.88 -10.12
N THR A 16 1.51 -6.24 -10.39
CA THR A 16 0.33 -5.72 -9.69
C THR A 16 -0.29 -6.75 -8.75
N PRO A 17 0.35 -7.07 -7.61
CA PRO A 17 -0.22 -8.03 -6.67
C PRO A 17 -1.36 -7.42 -5.84
N PHE A 18 -2.17 -8.32 -5.29
CA PHE A 18 -3.08 -7.99 -4.19
C PHE A 18 -2.33 -8.21 -2.88
N ILE A 19 -2.24 -7.16 -2.06
CA ILE A 19 -1.60 -7.23 -0.74
C ILE A 19 -2.67 -7.34 0.35
N ASN A 20 -2.39 -8.12 1.38
CA ASN A 20 -3.24 -8.22 2.55
C ASN A 20 -2.94 -7.04 3.49
N VAL A 21 -3.96 -6.23 3.76
CA VAL A 21 -3.85 -5.00 4.57
C VAL A 21 -3.39 -5.31 6.00
N ASN A 22 -3.65 -6.52 6.52
CA ASN A 22 -3.22 -6.93 7.86
C ASN A 22 -1.71 -7.15 8.00
N HIS A 23 -0.98 -7.25 6.88
CA HIS A 23 0.49 -7.40 6.89
C HIS A 23 1.20 -6.07 6.67
N ILE A 24 0.46 -4.96 6.55
CA ILE A 24 1.04 -3.62 6.41
C ILE A 24 1.58 -3.19 7.76
N VAL A 25 2.86 -2.85 7.80
CA VAL A 25 3.55 -2.34 8.99
C VAL A 25 3.57 -0.82 8.99
N THR A 26 3.84 -0.22 7.83
CA THR A 26 3.79 1.23 7.64
C THR A 26 3.08 1.58 6.34
N ALA A 27 2.39 2.72 6.36
CA ALA A 27 1.75 3.29 5.17
C ALA A 27 1.95 4.80 5.20
N GLU A 28 2.40 5.35 4.09
CA GLU A 28 2.74 6.76 3.95
C GLU A 28 2.16 7.29 2.65
N ILE A 29 1.61 8.51 2.67
CA ILE A 29 1.17 9.19 1.46
C ILE A 29 2.41 9.46 0.61
N ALA A 30 2.39 9.00 -0.64
CA ALA A 30 3.47 9.24 -1.58
C ALA A 30 3.51 10.72 -1.99
N HIS A 31 4.66 11.19 -2.47
CA HIS A 31 4.88 12.59 -2.89
C HIS A 31 3.89 13.11 -3.95
N ASP A 32 3.19 12.23 -4.65
CA ASP A 32 2.18 12.59 -5.65
C ASP A 32 0.80 12.94 -5.03
N ASN A 33 0.64 12.81 -3.70
CA ASN A 33 -0.61 12.97 -2.95
C ASN A 33 -1.81 12.17 -3.51
N LYS A 34 -1.54 11.17 -4.34
CA LYS A 34 -2.54 10.34 -5.04
C LYS A 34 -2.31 8.86 -4.84
N SER A 35 -1.13 8.50 -4.34
CA SER A 35 -0.73 7.14 -4.06
C SER A 35 -0.33 7.00 -2.59
N VAL A 36 -0.43 5.79 -2.07
CA VAL A 36 0.02 5.41 -0.73
C VAL A 36 1.13 4.38 -0.89
N SER A 37 2.32 4.71 -0.38
CA SER A 37 3.41 3.76 -0.25
C SER A 37 3.16 2.92 0.99
N VAL A 38 3.18 1.60 0.87
CA VAL A 38 2.97 0.69 1.99
C VAL A 38 4.14 -0.27 2.10
N LYS A 39 4.58 -0.53 3.32
CA LYS A 39 5.60 -1.51 3.64
C LYS A 39 4.98 -2.67 4.37
N LEU A 40 5.19 -3.87 3.83
CA LEU A 40 4.70 -5.10 4.43
C LEU A 40 5.71 -5.68 5.45
N SER A 41 5.23 -6.60 6.29
CA SER A 41 6.02 -7.28 7.33
C SER A 41 7.19 -8.11 6.77
N ASN A 42 7.16 -8.44 5.49
CA ASN A 42 8.23 -9.14 4.77
C ASN A 42 9.26 -8.17 4.17
N ASN A 43 9.29 -6.89 4.59
CA ASN A 43 10.16 -5.83 4.06
C ASN A 43 9.94 -5.48 2.59
N GLU A 44 8.82 -5.89 1.98
CA GLU A 44 8.46 -5.47 0.63
C GLU A 44 7.72 -4.13 0.62
N ASP A 45 8.12 -3.26 -0.30
CA ASP A 45 7.50 -1.95 -0.53
C ASP A 45 6.58 -2.00 -1.76
N TYR A 46 5.34 -1.54 -1.55
CA TYR A 46 4.31 -1.48 -2.56
C TYR A 46 3.74 -0.06 -2.68
N LEU A 47 3.21 0.27 -3.84
CA LEU A 47 2.52 1.52 -4.12
C LEU A 47 1.06 1.22 -4.46
N VAL A 48 0.14 1.69 -3.63
CA VAL A 48 -1.30 1.63 -3.89
C VAL A 48 -1.72 2.97 -4.48
N ALA A 49 -2.25 2.96 -5.70
CA ALA A 49 -2.67 4.17 -6.40
C ALA A 49 -4.14 4.08 -6.84
N GLY A 50 -4.70 5.23 -7.25
CA GLY A 50 -6.09 5.34 -7.73
C GLY A 50 -7.11 5.16 -6.61
N ASP A 51 -8.32 4.68 -6.94
CA ASP A 51 -9.45 4.62 -6.02
C ASP A 51 -9.25 3.72 -4.78
N GLN A 52 -8.21 2.88 -4.79
CA GLN A 52 -7.84 2.03 -3.66
C GLN A 52 -7.02 2.78 -2.59
N ALA A 53 -6.28 3.82 -2.98
CA ALA A 53 -5.44 4.62 -2.09
C ALA A 53 -6.24 5.27 -0.94
N PRO A 54 -7.33 6.03 -1.21
CA PRO A 54 -8.12 6.65 -0.13
C PRO A 54 -8.86 5.61 0.73
N LYS A 55 -9.30 4.49 0.14
CA LYS A 55 -9.96 3.39 0.88
C LYS A 55 -9.01 2.72 1.85
N LEU A 56 -7.76 2.50 1.43
CA LEU A 56 -6.71 1.97 2.27
C LEU A 56 -6.40 2.93 3.42
N LEU A 57 -6.23 4.22 3.14
CA LEU A 57 -5.97 5.25 4.16
C LEU A 57 -7.05 5.28 5.23
N ALA A 58 -8.32 5.36 4.83
CA ALA A 58 -9.46 5.36 5.76
C ALA A 58 -9.52 4.07 6.60
N TYR A 59 -9.18 2.92 6.01
CA TYR A 59 -9.11 1.67 6.76
C TYR A 59 -7.99 1.69 7.80
N LEU A 60 -6.79 2.16 7.44
CA LEU A 60 -5.65 2.23 8.34
C LEU A 60 -5.92 3.22 9.48
N GLU A 61 -6.48 4.40 9.19
CA GLU A 61 -6.88 5.37 10.22
C GLU A 61 -7.91 4.80 11.20
N ALA A 62 -8.88 4.02 10.70
CA ALA A 62 -9.91 3.43 11.55
C ALA A 62 -9.42 2.25 12.43
N ASN A 63 -8.36 1.54 12.02
CA ASN A 63 -7.96 0.26 12.63
C ASN A 63 -6.57 0.28 13.30
N LEU A 64 -5.64 1.16 12.91
CA LEU A 64 -4.27 1.20 13.44
C LEU A 64 -3.98 2.40 14.37
N LEU A 65 -4.86 3.40 14.43
CA LEU A 65 -4.73 4.58 15.32
C LEU A 65 -5.57 4.47 16.62
N LYS A 66 -5.94 3.26 17.05
CA LYS A 66 -6.55 3.00 18.38
C LYS A 66 -5.58 2.27 19.28
#